data_AF-A0A8S3GEJ5-F1
#
_entry.id   AF-A0A8S3GEJ5-F1
#
_cell.length_a   1.000
_cell.length_b   1.000
_cell.length_c   1.000
_cell.angle_alpha   90.00
_cell.angle_beta   90.00
_cell.angle_gamma   90.00
#
_symmetry.space_group_name_H-M   'P 1'
#
loop_
_entity.id
_entity.type
_entity.pdbx_description
1 polymer ?
#
loop_
_entity_poly.entity_id
_entity_poly.type
_entity_poly.pdbx_seq_one_letter_code
_entity_poly.pdbx_strand_id
1 'polypeptide(L)'
;MKIVILKFQPYDQAISSYNEALRIVDNNSKLWSDIISNLADVHRKKGNYNEARELYLKSLKQAESLYGPNHPSIADIMNNLGILYKKEGKYAEALDYLKQALKFSKHYYGQQHPTIGIYLTNVGDIYRK
;
A
#
# COMPACT_ATOMS: atom_id res chain seq x y z
N MET A 1 -22.16 16.78 33.98
CA MET A 1 -21.89 15.44 33.43
C MET A 1 -20.94 15.60 32.25
N LYS A 2 -19.64 15.31 32.40
CA LYS A 2 -18.68 15.38 31.29
C LYS A 2 -18.92 14.16 30.40
N ILE A 3 -19.46 14.38 29.20
CA ILE A 3 -19.51 13.36 28.17
C ILE A 3 -18.07 13.18 27.69
N VAL A 4 -17.39 12.15 28.23
CA VAL A 4 -16.14 11.66 27.66
C VAL A 4 -16.53 10.99 26.36
N ILE A 5 -16.44 11.71 25.25
CA ILE A 5 -16.48 11.10 23.93
C ILE A 5 -15.21 10.24 23.85
N LEU A 6 -15.35 8.95 24.11
CA LEU A 6 -14.33 7.96 23.80
C LEU A 6 -14.03 8.11 22.31
N LYS A 7 -12.88 8.71 21.96
CA LYS A 7 -12.35 8.66 20.59
C LYS A 7 -12.21 7.17 20.26
N PHE A 8 -13.13 6.66 19.44
CA PHE A 8 -12.95 5.40 18.76
C PHE A 8 -11.57 5.44 18.08
N GLN A 9 -10.65 4.57 18.47
CA GLN A 9 -9.30 4.47 17.90
C GLN A 9 -9.25 3.26 16.96
N PRO A 10 -9.89 3.32 15.77
CA PRO A 10 -10.05 2.17 14.87
C PRO A 10 -8.72 1.57 14.42
N TYR A 11 -7.65 2.37 14.40
CA TYR A 11 -6.35 1.91 13.94
C TYR A 11 -5.69 0.91 14.90
N ASP A 12 -5.86 1.05 16.22
CA ASP A 12 -5.20 0.15 17.17
C ASP A 12 -5.82 -1.25 17.15
N GLN A 13 -7.14 -1.31 17.02
CA GLN A 13 -7.84 -2.59 16.83
C GLN A 13 -7.45 -3.24 15.50
N ALA A 14 -7.39 -2.48 14.40
CA ALA A 14 -6.96 -2.99 13.11
C ALA A 14 -5.51 -3.52 13.16
N ILE A 15 -4.58 -2.77 13.76
CA ILE A 15 -3.19 -3.20 13.95
C ILE A 15 -3.13 -4.49 14.77
N SER A 16 -3.91 -4.57 15.86
CA SER A 16 -3.97 -5.77 16.70
C SER A 16 -4.44 -6.99 15.92
N SER A 17 -5.54 -6.87 15.17
CA SER A 17 -6.08 -7.96 14.35
C SER A 17 -5.12 -8.41 13.25
N TYR A 18 -4.46 -7.47 12.56
CA TYR A 18 -3.46 -7.83 11.54
C TYR A 18 -2.26 -8.54 12.15
N ASN A 19 -1.75 -8.08 13.30
CA ASN A 19 -0.64 -8.73 14.00
C ASN A 19 -1.00 -10.12 14.49
N GLU A 20 -2.23 -10.35 14.95
CA GLU A 20 -2.72 -11.67 15.31
C GLU A 20 -2.78 -12.60 14.10
N ALA A 21 -3.33 -12.12 12.97
CA ALA A 21 -3.36 -12.89 11.72
C ALA A 21 -1.94 -13.26 11.25
N LEU A 22 -0.96 -12.35 11.35
CA LEU A 22 0.44 -12.59 10.97
C LEU A 22 1.15 -13.67 11.83
N ARG A 23 0.63 -13.99 13.03
CA ARG A 23 1.15 -15.09 13.85
C ARG A 23 0.67 -16.46 13.39
N ILE A 24 -0.46 -16.50 12.68
CA ILE A 24 -1.13 -17.73 12.26
C ILE A 24 -0.73 -18.10 10.84
N VAL A 25 -0.60 -17.10 9.96
CA VAL A 25 -0.33 -17.32 8.54
C VAL A 25 1.15 -17.58 8.27
N ASP A 26 1.42 -18.50 7.33
CA ASP A 26 2.78 -18.74 6.85
C ASP A 26 3.37 -17.46 6.25
N ASN A 27 4.60 -17.13 6.66
CA ASN A 27 5.28 -15.90 6.24
C ASN A 27 5.70 -15.92 4.76
N ASN A 28 5.61 -17.10 4.12
CA ASN A 28 5.81 -17.27 2.69
C ASN A 28 4.50 -17.37 1.89
N SER A 29 3.37 -16.94 2.46
CA SER A 29 2.08 -17.00 1.77
C SER A 29 1.67 -15.68 1.11
N LYS A 30 0.80 -15.79 0.09
CA LYS A 30 0.06 -14.65 -0.49
C LYS A 30 -0.58 -13.79 0.59
N LEU A 31 -1.31 -14.47 1.47
CA LEU A 31 -2.13 -13.85 2.49
C LEU A 31 -1.27 -13.01 3.45
N TRP A 32 -0.08 -13.49 3.79
CA TRP A 32 0.84 -12.73 4.62
C TRP A 32 1.27 -11.42 3.96
N SER A 33 1.62 -11.44 2.67
CA SER A 33 1.97 -10.22 1.92
C SER A 33 0.81 -9.22 1.88
N ASP A 34 -0.41 -9.70 1.64
CA ASP A 34 -1.64 -8.89 1.64
C ASP A 34 -1.90 -8.27 3.02
N ILE A 35 -1.76 -9.04 4.11
CA ILE A 35 -1.93 -8.55 5.48
C ILE A 35 -0.92 -7.45 5.81
N ILE A 36 0.35 -7.63 5.45
CA ILE A 36 1.38 -6.60 5.69
C ILE A 36 1.10 -5.32 4.92
N SER A 37 0.66 -5.41 3.66
CA SER A 37 0.26 -4.23 2.87
C SER A 37 -0.90 -3.47 3.52
N ASN A 38 -1.88 -4.19 4.06
CA ASN A 38 -2.99 -3.58 4.79
C ASN A 38 -2.56 -2.93 6.12
N LEU A 39 -1.66 -3.59 6.86
CA LEU A 39 -1.07 -3.02 8.08
C LEU A 39 -0.29 -1.73 7.76
N ALA A 40 0.47 -1.72 6.66
CA ALA A 40 1.16 -0.54 6.16
C ALA A 40 0.18 0.61 5.86
N ASP A 41 -0.97 0.30 5.24
CA ASP A 41 -2.01 1.30 4.96
C ASP A 41 -2.61 1.92 6.23
N VAL A 42 -2.80 1.10 7.28
CA VAL A 42 -3.23 1.59 8.59
C VAL A 42 -2.19 2.54 9.19
N HIS A 43 -0.91 2.17 9.18
CA HIS A 43 0.16 3.05 9.67
C HIS A 43 0.23 4.36 8.86
N ARG A 44 0.11 4.28 7.53
CA ARG A 44 0.07 5.45 6.65
C ARG A 44 -1.09 6.38 7.01
N LYS A 45 -2.30 5.84 7.20
CA LYS A 45 -3.50 6.61 7.58
C LYS A 45 -3.39 7.21 8.99
N LYS A 46 -2.66 6.56 9.90
CA LYS A 46 -2.35 7.07 11.25
C LYS A 46 -1.26 8.16 11.25
N GLY A 47 -0.51 8.32 10.15
CA GLY A 47 0.60 9.29 10.02
C GLY A 47 1.99 8.70 10.32
N ASN A 48 2.07 7.38 10.56
CA ASN A 48 3.29 6.66 10.85
C ASN A 48 3.98 6.25 9.52
N TYR A 49 4.54 7.23 8.82
CA TYR A 49 5.02 7.04 7.46
C TYR A 49 6.25 6.13 7.34
N ASN A 50 7.14 6.13 8.34
CA ASN A 50 8.32 5.27 8.33
C ASN A 50 7.92 3.79 8.48
N GLU A 51 7.07 3.47 9.46
CA GLU A 51 6.56 2.12 9.67
C GLU A 51 5.77 1.64 8.45
N ALA A 52 4.94 2.50 7.86
CA ALA A 52 4.22 2.19 6.64
C ALA A 52 5.18 1.85 5.48
N ARG A 53 6.26 2.62 5.32
CA ARG A 53 7.26 2.39 4.26
C ARG A 53 7.91 1.03 4.42
N GLU A 54 8.39 0.70 5.61
CA GLU A 54 9.06 -0.57 5.89
C GLU A 54 8.13 -1.75 5.61
N LEU A 55 6.87 -1.66 6.04
CA LEU A 55 5.87 -2.70 5.79
C LEU A 55 5.55 -2.85 4.31
N TYR A 56 5.33 -1.76 3.57
CA TYR A 56 5.10 -1.85 2.13
C TYR A 56 6.29 -2.45 1.38
N LEU A 57 7.52 -2.05 1.70
CA LEU A 57 8.73 -2.62 1.08
C LEU A 57 8.89 -4.11 1.40
N LYS A 58 8.55 -4.52 2.63
CA LYS A 58 8.55 -5.93 3.03
C LYS A 58 7.49 -6.73 2.26
N SER A 59 6.28 -6.19 2.11
CA SER A 59 5.20 -6.79 1.33
C SER A 59 5.57 -6.91 -0.14
N LEU A 60 6.18 -5.86 -0.72
CA LEU A 60 6.67 -5.83 -2.09
C LEU A 60 7.70 -6.93 -2.35
N LYS A 61 8.75 -7.01 -1.52
CA LYS A 61 9.79 -8.04 -1.63
C LYS A 61 9.21 -9.46 -1.55
N GLN A 62 8.23 -9.67 -0.67
CA GLN A 62 7.55 -10.96 -0.56
C GLN A 62 6.74 -11.29 -1.81
N ALA A 63 5.97 -10.32 -2.33
CA ALA A 63 5.17 -10.51 -3.53
C ALA A 63 6.04 -10.80 -4.76
N GLU A 64 7.16 -10.10 -4.92
CA GLU A 64 8.14 -10.37 -5.97
C GLU A 64 8.73 -11.78 -5.86
N SER A 65 9.03 -12.23 -4.64
CA SER A 65 9.54 -13.58 -4.39
C SER A 65 8.51 -14.67 -4.72
N LEU A 66 7.21 -14.43 -4.49
CA LEU A 66 6.16 -15.43 -4.67
C LEU A 66 5.65 -15.54 -6.10
N TYR A 67 5.55 -14.43 -6.81
CA TYR A 67 4.91 -14.40 -8.14
C TYR A 67 5.85 -14.00 -9.27
N GLY A 68 7.07 -13.60 -8.94
CA GLY A 68 7.94 -12.88 -9.86
C GLY A 68 7.54 -11.41 -10.02
N PRO A 69 8.36 -10.61 -10.73
CA PRO A 69 8.29 -9.14 -10.71
C PRO A 69 7.08 -8.54 -11.46
N ASN A 70 6.27 -9.35 -12.15
CA ASN A 70 5.23 -8.85 -13.07
C ASN A 70 3.78 -9.14 -12.61
N HIS A 71 3.59 -9.57 -11.36
CA HIS A 71 2.26 -9.93 -10.85
C HIS A 71 1.44 -8.68 -10.48
N PRO A 72 0.13 -8.61 -10.81
CA PRO A 72 -0.68 -7.42 -10.58
C PRO A 72 -0.76 -6.96 -9.12
N SER A 73 -0.62 -7.85 -8.14
CA SER A 73 -0.59 -7.45 -6.72
C SER A 73 0.62 -6.56 -6.37
N ILE A 74 1.71 -6.65 -7.14
CA ILE A 74 2.88 -5.78 -7.00
C ILE A 74 2.51 -4.34 -7.37
N ALA A 75 1.65 -4.16 -8.38
CA ALA A 75 1.22 -2.83 -8.82
C ALA A 75 0.43 -2.09 -7.72
N ASP A 76 -0.41 -2.79 -6.95
CA ASP A 76 -1.15 -2.18 -5.85
C ASP A 76 -0.23 -1.72 -4.71
N ILE A 77 0.77 -2.53 -4.36
CA ILE A 77 1.78 -2.19 -3.34
C ILE A 77 2.61 -0.98 -3.80
N MET A 78 3.05 -0.98 -5.06
CA MET A 78 3.78 0.14 -5.66
C MET A 78 2.95 1.43 -5.69
N ASN A 79 1.67 1.34 -6.06
CA ASN A 79 0.78 2.50 -6.02
C ASN A 79 0.67 3.08 -4.60
N ASN A 80 0.58 2.23 -3.58
CA ASN A 80 0.52 2.66 -2.19
C ASN A 80 1.83 3.28 -1.70
N LEU A 81 2.99 2.74 -2.11
CA LEU A 81 4.29 3.38 -1.89
C LEU A 81 4.34 4.76 -2.54
N GLY A 82 3.85 4.89 -3.78
CA GLY A 82 3.75 6.17 -4.47
C GLY A 82 2.90 7.19 -3.71
N ILE A 83 1.74 6.77 -3.19
CA ILE A 83 0.89 7.62 -2.35
C ILE A 83 1.61 8.01 -1.04
N LEU A 84 2.36 7.09 -0.42
CA LEU A 84 3.13 7.37 0.78
C LEU A 84 4.20 8.43 0.51
N TYR A 85 5.02 8.26 -0.52
CA TYR A 85 6.04 9.24 -0.91
C TYR A 85 5.42 10.61 -1.26
N LYS A 86 4.24 10.64 -1.92
CA LYS A 86 3.47 11.87 -2.14
C LYS A 86 3.16 12.58 -0.83
N LYS A 87 2.75 11.85 0.21
CA LYS A 87 2.42 12.41 1.53
C LYS A 87 3.64 12.97 2.26
N GLU A 88 4.83 12.49 1.93
CA GLU A 88 6.11 12.98 2.45
C GLU A 88 6.74 14.11 1.62
N GLY A 89 6.07 14.56 0.55
CA GLY A 89 6.60 15.58 -0.36
C GLY A 89 7.69 15.09 -1.33
N LYS A 90 7.92 13.77 -1.37
CA LYS A 90 8.91 13.10 -2.22
C LYS A 90 8.31 12.76 -3.58
N TYR A 91 8.04 13.81 -4.36
CA TYR A 91 7.23 13.69 -5.58
C TYR A 91 7.91 12.90 -6.71
N ALA A 92 9.24 12.96 -6.81
CA ALA A 92 9.99 12.21 -7.83
C ALA A 92 9.89 10.70 -7.58
N GLU A 93 10.14 10.27 -6.34
CA GLU A 93 10.01 8.87 -5.92
C GLU A 93 8.55 8.40 -6.04
N ALA A 94 7.60 9.25 -5.65
CA ALA A 94 6.18 8.95 -5.81
C ALA A 94 5.81 8.68 -7.27
N LEU A 95 6.28 9.53 -8.19
CA LEU A 95 6.00 9.41 -9.62
C LEU A 95 6.58 8.13 -10.21
N ASP A 96 7.79 7.75 -9.78
CA ASP A 96 8.45 6.54 -10.25
C ASP A 96 7.63 5.29 -9.90
N TYR A 97 7.28 5.11 -8.62
CA TYR A 97 6.44 4.00 -8.18
C TYR A 97 5.08 3.95 -8.88
N LEU A 98 4.42 5.10 -9.05
CA LEU A 98 3.12 5.16 -9.74
C LEU A 98 3.22 4.80 -11.22
N LYS A 99 4.30 5.20 -11.91
CA LYS A 99 4.54 4.82 -13.31
C LYS A 99 4.82 3.33 -13.45
N GLN A 100 5.57 2.73 -12.51
CA GLN A 100 5.82 1.30 -12.49
C GLN A 100 4.51 0.51 -12.27
N ALA A 101 3.69 0.91 -11.30
CA ALA A 101 2.36 0.33 -11.08
C ALA A 101 1.47 0.41 -12.34
N LEU A 102 1.44 1.57 -12.99
CA LEU A 102 0.70 1.78 -14.24
C LEU A 102 1.18 0.87 -15.37
N LYS A 103 2.49 0.72 -15.54
CA LYS A 103 3.09 -0.15 -16.55
C LYS A 103 2.66 -1.60 -16.34
N PHE A 104 2.71 -2.09 -15.10
CA PHE A 104 2.33 -3.47 -14.78
C PHE A 104 0.83 -3.72 -14.96
N SER A 105 -0.03 -2.85 -14.45
CA SER A 105 -1.48 -3.03 -14.62
C SER A 105 -1.92 -2.93 -16.08
N LYS A 106 -1.29 -2.07 -16.89
CA LYS A 106 -1.55 -2.03 -18.34
C LYS A 106 -1.14 -3.31 -19.04
N HIS A 107 -0.01 -3.89 -18.66
CA HIS A 107 0.47 -5.15 -19.23
C HIS A 107 -0.46 -6.32 -18.87
N TYR A 108 -0.87 -6.41 -17.60
CA TYR A 108 -1.65 -7.55 -17.11
C TYR A 108 -3.15 -7.46 -17.45
N TYR A 109 -3.78 -6.31 -17.20
CA TYR A 109 -5.24 -6.15 -17.37
C TYR A 109 -5.66 -5.52 -18.70
N GLY A 110 -4.72 -4.95 -19.46
CA GLY A 110 -5.01 -4.17 -20.67
C GLY A 110 -5.44 -2.73 -20.36
N GLN A 111 -5.34 -1.86 -21.37
CA GLN A 111 -5.37 -0.40 -21.18
C GLN A 111 -6.71 0.20 -20.68
N GLN A 112 -7.81 -0.55 -20.77
CA GLN A 112 -9.15 -0.08 -20.40
C GLN A 112 -9.59 -0.54 -19.00
N HIS A 113 -8.74 -1.26 -18.26
CA HIS A 113 -9.11 -1.73 -16.93
C HIS A 113 -9.30 -0.57 -15.93
N PRO A 114 -10.37 -0.55 -15.11
CA PRO A 114 -10.66 0.56 -14.19
C PRO A 114 -9.51 0.96 -13.26
N THR A 115 -8.69 0.01 -12.81
CA THR A 115 -7.50 0.26 -11.98
C THR A 115 -6.52 1.27 -12.62
N ILE A 116 -6.43 1.30 -13.95
CA ILE A 116 -5.57 2.24 -14.67
C ILE A 116 -6.03 3.68 -14.42
N GLY A 117 -7.34 3.93 -14.35
CA GLY A 117 -7.89 5.25 -14.02
C GLY A 117 -7.49 5.71 -12.63
N ILE A 118 -7.47 4.80 -11.65
CA ILE A 118 -7.01 5.09 -10.28
C ILE A 118 -5.55 5.54 -10.29
N TYR A 119 -4.68 4.77 -10.95
CA TYR A 119 -3.25 5.08 -10.98
C TYR A 119 -2.94 6.35 -11.78
N LEU A 120 -3.62 6.58 -12.91
CA LEU A 120 -3.49 7.82 -13.67
C LEU A 120 -3.94 9.05 -12.88
N THR A 121 -4.99 8.92 -12.06
CA THR A 121 -5.41 10.00 -11.16
C THR A 121 -4.32 10.31 -10.15
N ASN A 122 -3.69 9.30 -9.56
CA ASN A 122 -2.56 9.49 -8.64
C ASN A 122 -1.35 10.12 -9.33
N VAL A 123 -1.03 9.74 -10.57
CA VAL A 123 0.03 10.37 -11.37
C VAL A 123 -0.29 11.84 -11.65
N GLY A 124 -1.53 12.14 -12.07
CA GLY A 124 -1.97 13.52 -12.31
C GLY A 124 -1.90 14.39 -11.05
N ASP A 125 -2.23 13.80 -9.90
CA ASP A 125 -2.08 14.44 -8.59
C ASP A 125 -0.63 14.83 -8.26
N ILE A 126 0.37 14.08 -8.73
CA ILE A 126 1.78 14.44 -8.55
C ILE A 126 2.15 15.67 -9.37
N TYR A 127 1.72 15.75 -10.63
CA TYR A 127 2.04 16.89 -11.50
C TYR A 127 1.34 18.21 -11.09
N ARG A 128 0.42 18.16 -10.12
CA ARG A 128 -0.26 19.35 -9.55
C ARG A 128 0.43 19.88 -8.28
N LYS A 129 1.61 19.38 -7.93
CA LYS A 129 2.36 19.74 -6.72
C LYS A 129 3.61 20.51 -7.06
#